data_AF-A0A1W9SPU4-F1
#
_entry.id   AF-A0A1W9SPU4-F1
#
_cell.length_a   1.000
_cell.length_b   1.000
_cell.length_c   1.000
_cell.angle_alpha   90.00
_cell.angle_beta   90.00
_cell.angle_gamma   90.00
#
_symmetry.space_group_name_H-M   'P 1'
#
loop_
_entity.id
_entity.type
_entity.pdbx_description
1 polymer ?
#
loop_
_entity_poly.entity_id
_entity_poly.type
_entity_poly.pdbx_seq_one_letter_code
_entity_poly.pdbx_strand_id
1 'polypeptide(L)' 'ITEEKVRLANHCSYFTQTMDEESAQGKKLGFIAQEIGREINTIGSKANNADIQKIVVQMKDELEKIKEQVLNVL' A
#
# COMPACT_ATOMS: atom_id res chain seq x y z
N ILE A 1 -15.39 -2.15 4.91
CA ILE A 1 -14.04 -2.75 4.81
C ILE A 1 -13.92 -3.76 3.67
N THR A 2 -14.99 -4.42 3.22
CA THR A 2 -14.90 -5.40 2.10
C THR A 2 -14.38 -4.78 0.80
N GLU A 3 -14.93 -3.64 0.40
CA GLU A 3 -14.50 -2.94 -0.82
C GLU A 3 -13.05 -2.45 -0.70
N GLU A 4 -12.68 -1.89 0.45
CA GLU A 4 -11.32 -1.44 0.72
C GLU A 4 -10.30 -2.59 0.66
N LYS A 5 -10.67 -3.78 1.14
CA LYS A 5 -9.81 -4.98 1.04
C LYS A 5 -9.58 -5.39 -0.41
N VAL A 6 -10.60 -5.33 -1.25
CA VAL A 6 -10.48 -5.66 -2.69
C VAL A 6 -9.60 -4.62 -3.39
N ARG A 7 -9.83 -3.32 -3.15
CA ARG A 7 -8.99 -2.26 -3.73
C ARG A 7 -7.54 -2.35 -3.27
N LEU A 8 -7.31 -2.56 -1.97
CA LEU A 8 -5.97 -2.78 -1.42
C LEU A 8 -5.26 -3.94 -2.11
N ALA A 9 -5.93 -5.10 -2.23
CA ALA A 9 -5.36 -6.27 -2.92
C ALA A 9 -5.02 -5.98 -4.38
N ASN A 10 -5.88 -5.25 -5.10
CA ASN A 10 -5.62 -4.84 -6.48
C ASN A 10 -4.41 -3.90 -6.57
N HIS A 11 -4.29 -2.93 -5.67
CA HIS A 11 -3.13 -2.04 -5.64
C HIS A 11 -1.82 -2.79 -5.31
N CYS A 12 -1.84 -3.74 -4.37
CA CYS A 12 -0.68 -4.59 -4.08
C CYS A 12 -0.27 -5.45 -5.29
N SER A 13 -1.26 -6.05 -5.99
CA SER A 13 -1.00 -6.80 -7.22
C SER A 13 -0.39 -5.91 -8.29
N TYR A 14 -0.95 -4.71 -8.48
CA TYR A 14 -0.47 -3.77 -9.49
C TYR A 14 0.92 -3.21 -9.16
N PHE A 15 1.23 -3.00 -7.87
CA PHE A 15 2.56 -2.62 -7.41
C PHE A 15 3.59 -3.69 -7.79
N THR A 16 3.28 -4.96 -7.51
CA THR A 16 4.17 -6.09 -7.81
C THR A 16 4.39 -6.23 -9.32
N GLN A 17 3.33 -6.19 -10.12
CA GLN A 17 3.43 -6.22 -11.58
C GLN A 17 4.29 -5.08 -12.14
N THR A 18 4.13 -3.87 -11.59
CA THR A 18 4.90 -2.70 -12.02
C THR A 18 6.39 -2.84 -11.68
N MET A 19 6.71 -3.50 -10.56
CA MET A 19 8.09 -3.75 -10.13
C MET A 19 8.83 -4.73 -11.05
N ASP A 20 8.09 -5.64 -11.71
CA ASP A 20 8.65 -6.61 -12.66
C ASP A 20 8.86 -6.05 -14.07
N GLU A 21 8.46 -4.80 -14.34
CA GLU A 21 8.68 -4.14 -15.63
C GLU A 21 10.14 -3.65 -15.76
N GLU A 22 10.79 -3.86 -16.91
CA GLU A 22 12.23 -3.55 -17.13
C GLU A 22 12.62 -2.06 -17.10
N SER A 23 11.66 -1.14 -16.98
CA SER A 23 11.90 0.30 -17.01
C SER A 23 12.00 0.92 -15.61
N ALA A 24 12.62 2.10 -15.49
CA ALA A 24 12.68 2.84 -14.22
C ALA A 24 11.27 3.31 -13.80
N GLN A 25 10.61 2.53 -12.93
CA GLN A 25 9.23 2.76 -12.50
C GLN A 25 9.09 3.43 -11.12
N GLY A 26 10.16 3.96 -10.51
CA GLY A 26 10.14 4.52 -9.15
C GLY A 26 9.00 5.53 -8.92
N LYS A 27 8.77 6.45 -9.87
CA LYS A 27 7.65 7.41 -9.79
C LYS A 27 6.27 6.74 -9.82
N LYS A 28 6.08 5.74 -10.70
CA LYS A 28 4.83 4.98 -10.83
C LYS A 28 4.56 4.16 -9.58
N LEU A 29 5.58 3.47 -9.05
CA LEU A 29 5.53 2.75 -7.78
C LEU A 29 5.16 3.69 -6.63
N GLY A 30 5.69 4.92 -6.61
CA GLY A 30 5.35 5.94 -5.62
C GLY A 30 3.85 6.30 -5.63
N PHE A 31 3.25 6.47 -6.81
CA PHE A 31 1.80 6.69 -6.92
C PHE A 31 0.98 5.49 -6.45
N ILE A 32 1.39 4.26 -6.79
CA ILE A 32 0.68 3.06 -6.35
C ILE A 32 0.77 2.90 -4.82
N ALA A 33 1.95 3.14 -4.23
CA ALA A 33 2.14 3.13 -2.78
C ALA A 33 1.26 4.18 -2.07
N GLN A 34 1.02 5.34 -2.68
CA GLN A 34 0.09 6.33 -2.15
C GLN A 34 -1.35 5.79 -2.08
N GLU A 35 -1.83 5.11 -3.14
CA GLU A 35 -3.17 4.52 -3.15
C GLU A 35 -3.30 3.36 -2.15
N ILE A 36 -2.26 2.52 -1.99
CA ILE A 36 -2.19 1.50 -0.92
C ILE A 36 -2.40 2.16 0.45
N GLY A 37 -1.71 3.28 0.70
CA GLY A 37 -1.86 4.04 1.95
C GLY A 37 -3.25 4.61 2.17
N ARG A 38 -3.95 5.04 1.11
CA ARG A 38 -5.35 5.50 1.21
C ARG A 38 -6.26 4.37 1.69
N GLU A 39 -6.15 3.19 1.09
CA GLU A 39 -6.98 2.05 1.47
C GLU A 39 -6.71 1.57 2.90
N ILE A 40 -5.44 1.52 3.32
CA ILE A 40 -5.08 1.19 4.71
C ILE A 40 -5.70 2.18 5.69
N ASN A 41 -5.65 3.48 5.39
CA ASN A 41 -6.26 4.52 6.23
C ASN A 41 -7.79 4.39 6.28
N THR A 42 -8.46 4.11 5.17
CA THR A 42 -9.92 3.91 5.14
C THR A 42 -10.33 2.64 5.87
N ILE A 43 -9.55 1.55 5.80
CA ILE A 43 -9.77 0.36 6.62
C ILE A 43 -9.67 0.72 8.10
N GLY A 44 -8.61 1.44 8.50
CA GLY A 44 -8.42 1.89 9.88
C GLY A 44 -9.55 2.77 10.39
N SER A 45 -10.03 3.74 9.61
CA SER A 45 -11.10 4.64 10.05
C SER A 45 -12.47 3.96 10.12
N LYS A 46 -12.72 2.92 9.32
CA LYS A 46 -13.97 2.14 9.32
C LYS A 46 -13.95 0.93 10.26
N ALA A 47 -12.79 0.52 10.76
CA ALA A 47 -12.65 -0.66 11.61
C ALA A 47 -12.86 -0.32 13.08
N ASN A 48 -13.89 -0.89 13.70
CA ASN A 48 -14.19 -0.71 15.13
C ASN A 48 -13.75 -1.93 15.97
N ASN A 49 -12.61 -2.53 15.61
CA ASN A 49 -12.06 -3.72 16.26
C ASN A 49 -10.56 -3.51 16.53
N ALA A 50 -10.13 -3.75 17.77
CA ALA A 50 -8.76 -3.50 18.22
C ALA A 50 -7.71 -4.35 17.49
N ASP A 51 -8.03 -5.59 17.11
CA ASP A 51 -7.09 -6.45 16.39
C ASP A 51 -6.92 -5.99 14.94
N ILE A 52 -7.98 -5.46 14.31
CA ILE A 52 -7.85 -4.81 13.00
C ILE A 52 -6.98 -3.55 13.09
N GLN A 53 -7.09 -2.77 14.16
CA GLN A 53 -6.24 -1.59 14.35
C GLN A 53 -4.75 -1.96 14.45
N LYS A 54 -4.41 -3.07 15.12
CA LYS A 54 -3.02 -3.57 15.15
C LYS A 54 -2.51 -3.93 13.75
N ILE A 55 -3.34 -4.61 12.94
CA ILE A 55 -2.99 -4.96 11.56
C ILE A 55 -2.81 -3.68 10.72
N VAL A 56 -3.66 -2.67 10.89
CA VAL A 56 -3.52 -1.37 10.20
C VAL A 56 -2.20 -0.70 10.52
N VAL A 57 -1.77 -0.70 11.79
CA VAL A 57 -0.47 -0.15 12.19
C VAL A 57 0.67 -0.92 11.51
N GLN A 58 0.61 -2.25 11.49
CA GLN A 58 1.63 -3.08 10.81
C GLN A 58 1.69 -2.80 9.31
N MET A 59 0.53 -2.70 8.63
CA MET A 59 0.49 -2.36 7.20
C MET A 59 1.08 -0.97 6.91
N LYS A 60 0.89 0.00 7.81
CA LYS A 60 1.50 1.34 7.68
C LYS A 60 3.02 1.29 7.82
N ASP A 61 3.53 0.52 8.78
CA ASP A 61 4.97 0.35 8.97
C ASP A 61 5.64 -0.25 7.73
N GLU A 62 5.06 -1.32 7.17
CA GLU A 62 5.56 -1.92 5.93
C GLU A 62 5.44 -0.97 4.72
N LEU A 63 4.37 -0.18 4.65
CA LEU A 63 4.21 0.79 3.56
C LEU A 63 5.27 1.91 3.61
N GLU A 64 5.68 2.37 4.80
CA GLU A 64 6.75 3.37 4.91
C GLU A 64 8.10 2.80 4.43
N LYS A 65 8.43 1.55 4.80
CA LYS A 65 9.63 0.86 4.28
C LYS A 65 9.59 0.77 2.76
N ILE A 66 8.43 0.42 2.18
CA ILE A 66 8.25 0.38 0.71
C ILE A 66 8.51 1.76 0.10
N LYS A 67 7.96 2.83 0.67
CA LYS A 67 8.16 4.19 0.16
C LYS A 67 9.63 4.62 0.21
N GLU A 68 10.35 4.29 1.28
CA GLU A 68 11.79 4.55 1.38
C GLU A 68 12.57 3.83 0.27
N GLN A 69 12.27 2.55 0.01
CA GLN A 69 12.91 1.81 -1.08
C GLN A 69 12.58 2.41 -2.45
N VAL A 70 11.33 2.81 -2.67
CA VAL A 70 10.89 3.46 -3.92
C VAL A 70 11.63 4.78 -4.15
N LEU A 71 11.88 5.57 -3.09
CA LEU A 71 12.64 6.82 -3.19
C LEU A 71 14.12 6.59 -3.54
N ASN A 72 14.69 5.45 -3.15
CA ASN A 72 16.09 5.13 -3.46
C ASN A 72 16.33 4.71 -4.92
N VAL A 73 15.28 4.31 -5.64
CA VAL A 73 15.33 3.88 -7.05
C VAL A 73 14.66 4.90 -8.01
N LEU A 74 14.24 6.04 -7.46
CA LEU A 74 13.64 7.17 -8.16
C LEU A 74 14.71 8.05 -8.83
#